data_AF-A0A345QTX5-F1
#
_entry.id   AF-A0A345QTX5-F1
#
_cell.length_a   1.000
_cell.length_b   1.000
_cell.length_c   1.000
_cell.angle_alpha   90.00
_cell.angle_beta   90.00
_cell.angle_gamma   90.00
#
_symmetry.space_group_name_H-M   'P 1'
#
loop_
_entity.id
_entity.type
_entity.pdbx_description
1 polymer ?
#
loop_
_entity_poly.entity_id
_entity_poly.type
_entity_poly.pdbx_seq_one_letter_code
_entity_poly.pdbx_strand_id
1 'polypeptide(L)'
;MSKKSLMILLVGVALAIGAVQIMHRPDRAFGPDIHTKTVAMGNGQRLHVQTREVTVAQWQACHGAGQCTLELKAHDKDVDYPATGLSYPDTMEYLYWINANSDTAWRLPTADEWTELAQEVMPQQADPIFTDPSLTWASAYLMEANATGRALRPSGAFSATSAGIEDLDGNVWEWTQDCYAGASGQGTKTDPARCPAYIMGGEHEAVMSYLVRDPARGGCAVGATPAHLGMRMVSDEG
;
A
#
# COMPACT_ATOMS: atom_id res chain seq x y z
N MET A 1 1.34 12.16 92.86
CA MET A 1 1.40 13.50 92.23
C MET A 1 0.75 13.39 90.86
N SER A 2 -0.42 13.99 90.70
CA SER A 2 -1.34 13.87 89.55
C SER A 2 -0.85 14.69 88.35
N LYS A 3 -0.90 14.12 87.14
CA LYS A 3 -0.98 14.90 85.88
C LYS A 3 -1.85 14.16 84.85
N LYS A 4 -2.83 14.91 84.36
CA LYS A 4 -3.84 14.58 83.34
C LYS A 4 -3.22 14.60 81.93
N SER A 5 -3.68 13.72 81.03
CA SER A 5 -3.65 13.87 79.56
C SER A 5 -4.78 12.99 79.00
N LEU A 6 -5.92 13.56 78.60
CA LEU A 6 -6.25 14.15 77.28
C LEU A 6 -6.26 13.09 76.15
N MET A 7 -7.45 12.57 75.87
CA MET A 7 -7.79 11.76 74.68
C MET A 7 -7.69 12.63 73.42
N ILE A 8 -6.99 12.14 72.41
CA ILE A 8 -7.04 12.67 71.04
C ILE A 8 -7.68 11.60 70.17
N LEU A 9 -8.82 11.97 69.56
CA LEU A 9 -9.57 11.19 68.58
C LEU A 9 -8.84 11.28 67.23
N LEU A 10 -8.41 10.15 66.66
CA LEU A 10 -7.88 10.08 65.30
C LEU A 10 -9.00 9.67 64.34
N VAL A 11 -9.43 10.63 63.51
CA VAL A 11 -10.33 10.38 62.37
C VAL A 11 -9.49 9.82 61.23
N GLY A 12 -9.69 8.53 60.92
CA GLY A 12 -9.09 7.88 59.75
C GLY A 12 -9.91 8.14 58.49
N VAL A 13 -9.36 8.91 57.56
CA VAL A 13 -9.91 9.04 56.19
C VAL A 13 -9.28 7.95 55.33
N ALA A 14 -10.07 6.96 54.93
CA ALA A 14 -9.64 5.96 53.96
C ALA A 14 -9.89 6.50 52.54
N LEU A 15 -8.80 6.84 51.82
CA LEU A 15 -8.83 7.21 50.41
C LEU A 15 -8.95 5.94 49.56
N ALA A 16 -10.09 5.80 48.87
CA ALA A 16 -10.25 4.79 47.82
C ALA A 16 -9.47 5.23 46.58
N ILE A 17 -8.39 4.51 46.25
CA ILE A 17 -7.67 4.67 44.98
C ILE A 17 -8.43 3.88 43.92
N GLY A 18 -9.33 4.55 43.20
CA GLY A 18 -9.93 4.00 41.98
C GLY A 18 -8.93 4.11 40.84
N ALA A 19 -8.36 2.98 40.40
CA ALA A 19 -7.60 2.91 39.17
C ALA A 19 -8.57 3.00 37.97
N VAL A 20 -8.78 4.21 37.46
CA VAL A 20 -9.46 4.42 36.18
C VAL A 20 -8.47 4.04 35.09
N GLN A 21 -8.64 2.84 34.53
CA GLN A 21 -8.00 2.45 33.27
C GLN A 21 -8.66 3.26 32.15
N ILE A 22 -8.14 4.47 31.90
CA ILE A 22 -8.46 5.24 30.70
C ILE A 22 -7.80 4.49 29.54
N MET A 23 -8.55 3.61 28.88
CA MET A 23 -8.21 3.20 27.53
C MET A 23 -8.22 4.46 26.67
N HIS A 24 -7.04 5.05 26.48
CA HIS A 24 -6.81 6.09 25.48
C HIS A 24 -7.10 5.44 24.13
N ARG A 25 -8.33 5.60 23.63
CA ARG A 25 -8.57 5.52 22.19
C ARG A 25 -7.68 6.62 21.58
N PRO A 26 -6.77 6.31 20.64
CA PRO A 26 -6.06 7.36 19.94
C PRO A 26 -7.10 8.27 19.30
N ASP A 27 -6.95 9.58 19.48
CA ASP A 27 -7.75 10.55 18.74
C ASP A 27 -7.64 10.23 17.25
N ARG A 28 -8.79 9.95 16.61
CA ARG A 28 -8.92 9.66 15.16
C ARG A 28 -8.51 10.85 14.26
N ALA A 29 -7.90 11.88 14.81
CA ALA A 29 -7.62 13.15 14.17
C ALA A 29 -6.26 13.20 13.44
N PHE A 30 -5.47 12.13 13.47
CA PHE A 30 -4.13 12.07 12.86
C PHE A 30 -4.03 10.91 11.84
N GLY A 31 -4.98 10.86 10.91
CA GLY A 31 -4.88 10.00 9.72
C GLY A 31 -4.04 10.68 8.63
N PRO A 32 -3.35 9.92 7.77
CA PRO A 32 -2.73 10.48 6.58
C PRO A 32 -3.79 11.10 5.67
N ASP A 33 -3.47 12.20 4.98
CA ASP A 33 -4.40 12.81 4.03
C ASP A 33 -4.54 11.90 2.79
N ILE A 34 -5.70 11.27 2.64
CA ILE A 34 -6.02 10.34 1.56
C ILE A 34 -7.09 10.98 0.68
N HIS A 35 -6.71 11.39 -0.52
CA HIS A 35 -7.66 11.85 -1.53
C HIS A 35 -8.22 10.69 -2.32
N THR A 36 -9.54 10.70 -2.51
CA THR A 36 -10.25 9.59 -3.16
C THR A 36 -11.22 10.08 -4.21
N LYS A 37 -11.46 9.25 -5.23
CA LYS A 37 -12.54 9.43 -6.20
C LYS A 37 -13.41 8.18 -6.24
N THR A 38 -14.70 8.37 -6.42
CA THR A 38 -15.61 7.25 -6.68
C THR A 38 -15.58 6.93 -8.16
N VAL A 39 -15.23 5.69 -8.50
CA VAL A 39 -15.21 5.18 -9.88
C VAL A 39 -16.22 4.05 -10.00
N ALA A 40 -17.04 4.10 -11.06
CA ALA A 40 -17.97 3.03 -11.41
C ALA A 40 -17.27 2.06 -12.36
N MET A 41 -17.21 0.79 -11.96
CA MET A 41 -16.59 -0.29 -12.72
C MET A 41 -17.60 -0.89 -13.72
N GLY A 42 -17.11 -1.51 -14.79
CA GLY A 42 -17.91 -2.10 -15.86
C GLY A 42 -18.76 -3.28 -15.40
N ASN A 43 -18.38 -3.92 -14.28
CA ASN A 43 -19.15 -4.97 -13.63
C ASN A 43 -20.30 -4.43 -12.72
N GLY A 44 -20.46 -3.11 -12.61
CA GLY A 44 -21.47 -2.44 -11.79
C GLY A 44 -21.04 -2.12 -10.34
N GLN A 45 -19.85 -2.55 -9.92
CA GLN A 45 -19.25 -2.18 -8.64
C GLN A 45 -18.88 -0.70 -8.64
N ARG A 46 -18.88 -0.06 -7.47
CA ARG A 46 -18.36 1.29 -7.29
C ARG A 46 -17.26 1.26 -6.23
N LEU A 47 -16.14 1.88 -6.54
CA LEU A 47 -14.95 1.88 -5.69
C LEU A 47 -14.62 3.31 -5.29
N HIS A 48 -14.27 3.53 -4.02
CA HIS A 48 -13.49 4.69 -3.62
C HIS A 48 -12.01 4.38 -3.88
N VAL A 49 -11.43 5.03 -4.87
CA VAL A 49 -10.06 4.82 -5.32
C VAL A 49 -9.19 5.96 -4.83
N GLN A 50 -8.07 5.64 -4.20
CA GLN A 50 -7.05 6.64 -3.86
C GLN A 50 -6.49 7.27 -5.15
N THR A 51 -6.50 8.61 -5.25
CA THR A 51 -6.20 9.30 -6.52
C THR A 51 -4.76 9.16 -6.99
N ARG A 52 -3.83 8.99 -6.06
CA ARG A 52 -2.39 8.77 -6.29
C ARG A 52 -1.93 7.56 -5.50
N GLU A 53 -0.74 7.06 -5.77
CA GLU A 53 -0.09 6.03 -4.97
C GLU A 53 0.05 6.48 -3.51
N VAL A 54 0.20 5.51 -2.60
CA VAL A 54 0.59 5.81 -1.22
C VAL A 54 1.91 6.57 -1.25
N THR A 55 1.96 7.76 -0.65
CA THR A 55 3.16 8.60 -0.69
C THR A 55 4.14 8.26 0.43
N VAL A 56 5.39 8.70 0.30
CA VAL A 56 6.40 8.60 1.37
C VAL A 56 5.90 9.25 2.66
N ALA A 57 5.21 10.40 2.58
CA ALA A 57 4.67 11.08 3.75
C ALA A 57 3.57 10.26 4.46
N GLN A 58 2.66 9.66 3.68
CA GLN A 58 1.61 8.79 4.21
C GLN A 58 2.21 7.53 4.85
N TRP A 59 3.17 6.88 4.17
CA TRP A 59 3.91 5.74 4.72
C TRP A 59 4.64 6.09 6.02
N GLN A 60 5.27 7.27 6.08
CA GLN A 60 6.00 7.71 7.26
C GLN A 60 5.10 7.98 8.47
N ALA A 61 3.82 8.30 8.27
CA ALA A 61 2.86 8.33 9.36
C ALA A 61 2.68 6.93 10.01
N CYS A 62 2.60 5.87 9.20
CA CYS A 62 2.55 4.48 9.68
C CYS A 62 3.84 4.07 10.39
N HIS A 63 5.01 4.42 9.82
CA HIS A 63 6.30 4.13 10.41
C HIS A 63 6.50 4.88 11.75
N GLY A 64 6.15 6.17 11.81
CA GLY A 64 6.20 6.97 13.02
C GLY A 64 5.27 6.47 14.13
N ALA A 65 4.17 5.80 13.77
CA ALA A 65 3.29 5.08 14.70
C ALA A 65 3.84 3.70 15.13
N GLY A 66 4.99 3.28 14.61
CA GLY A 66 5.63 1.99 14.89
C GLY A 66 4.89 0.79 14.29
N GLN A 67 4.08 1.00 13.25
CA GLN A 67 3.25 -0.05 12.63
C GLN A 67 3.80 -0.52 11.28
N CYS A 68 4.58 0.32 10.60
CA CYS A 68 5.29 -0.05 9.38
C CYS A 68 6.80 -0.15 9.65
N THR A 69 7.40 -1.28 9.26
CA THR A 69 8.79 -1.63 9.57
C THR A 69 9.79 -0.79 8.74
N LEU A 70 9.46 -0.50 7.48
CA LEU A 70 10.34 0.20 6.56
C LEU A 70 10.39 1.71 6.86
N GLU A 71 11.59 2.26 7.02
CA GLU A 71 11.80 3.70 7.02
C GLU A 71 12.08 4.18 5.59
N LEU A 72 11.19 5.00 5.03
CA LEU A 72 11.36 5.63 3.72
C LEU A 72 11.94 7.04 3.83
N LYS A 73 12.87 7.40 2.96
CA LYS A 73 13.44 8.76 2.93
C LYS A 73 12.87 9.51 1.75
N ALA A 74 12.22 10.65 2.01
CA ALA A 74 11.84 11.56 0.94
C ALA A 74 13.10 12.13 0.28
N HIS A 75 13.11 12.17 -1.06
CA HIS A 75 14.19 12.80 -1.82
C HIS A 75 14.27 14.30 -1.56
N ASP A 76 13.10 14.94 -1.52
CA ASP A 76 12.88 16.33 -1.15
C ASP A 76 11.73 16.37 -0.13
N LYS A 77 11.85 17.20 0.90
CA LYS A 77 10.89 17.25 2.01
C LYS A 77 9.58 17.94 1.64
N ASP A 78 9.61 18.79 0.62
CA ASP A 78 8.46 19.60 0.19
C ASP A 78 7.75 19.01 -1.04
N VAL A 79 8.15 17.81 -1.45
CA VAL A 79 7.64 17.13 -2.65
C VAL A 79 7.15 15.75 -2.25
N ASP A 80 5.88 15.46 -2.56
CA ASP A 80 5.33 14.12 -2.40
C ASP A 80 5.89 13.21 -3.49
N TYR A 81 6.47 12.09 -3.06
CA TYR A 81 6.88 10.98 -3.92
C TYR A 81 6.07 9.74 -3.55
N PRO A 82 5.82 8.83 -4.50
CA PRO A 82 5.25 7.53 -4.16
C PRO A 82 6.18 6.78 -3.20
N ALA A 83 5.59 6.07 -2.25
CA ALA A 83 6.31 5.14 -1.38
C ALA A 83 6.75 3.95 -2.23
N THR A 84 8.07 3.76 -2.38
CA THR A 84 8.63 2.72 -3.24
C THR A 84 9.50 1.72 -2.49
N GLY A 85 9.84 0.62 -3.17
CA GLY A 85 10.60 -0.48 -2.58
C GLY A 85 9.79 -1.29 -1.58
N LEU A 86 8.46 -1.21 -1.66
CA LEU A 86 7.52 -1.93 -0.80
C LEU A 86 7.42 -3.38 -1.27
N SER A 87 7.73 -4.32 -0.39
CA SER A 87 7.35 -5.72 -0.59
C SER A 87 5.85 -5.90 -0.32
N TYR A 88 5.25 -7.01 -0.79
CA TYR A 88 3.85 -7.30 -0.46
C TYR A 88 3.58 -7.37 1.06
N PRO A 89 4.45 -7.96 1.91
CA PRO A 89 4.31 -7.83 3.37
C PRO A 89 4.26 -6.38 3.87
N ASP A 90 5.09 -5.50 3.30
CA ASP A 90 5.13 -4.08 3.67
C ASP A 90 3.79 -3.40 3.35
N THR A 91 3.21 -3.66 2.16
CA THR A 91 1.89 -3.10 1.82
C THR A 91 0.79 -3.56 2.77
N MET A 92 0.88 -4.81 3.23
CA MET A 92 -0.05 -5.35 4.24
C MET A 92 0.11 -4.68 5.60
N GLU A 93 1.33 -4.38 6.07
CA GLU A 93 1.55 -3.61 7.30
C GLU A 93 0.79 -2.26 7.26
N TYR A 94 0.92 -1.54 6.13
CA TYR A 94 0.23 -0.27 5.93
C TYR A 94 -1.30 -0.44 5.91
N LEU A 95 -1.81 -1.45 5.22
CA LEU A 95 -3.25 -1.75 5.18
C LEU A 95 -3.80 -2.12 6.56
N TYR A 96 -3.08 -2.90 7.36
CA TYR A 96 -3.49 -3.22 8.73
C TYR A 96 -3.58 -1.95 9.58
N TRP A 97 -2.58 -1.08 9.49
CA TRP A 97 -2.56 0.16 10.24
C TRP A 97 -3.68 1.12 9.82
N ILE A 98 -3.85 1.40 8.52
CA ILE A 98 -4.85 2.37 8.08
C ILE A 98 -6.29 1.90 8.36
N ASN A 99 -6.56 0.60 8.26
CA ASN A 99 -7.86 0.02 8.61
C ASN A 99 -8.13 0.05 10.12
N ALA A 100 -7.09 -0.05 10.96
CA ALA A 100 -7.24 0.12 12.40
C ALA A 100 -7.52 1.58 12.81
N ASN A 101 -7.18 2.54 11.94
CA ASN A 101 -7.22 3.98 12.23
C ASN A 101 -8.24 4.75 11.37
N SER A 102 -9.02 4.08 10.53
CA SER A 102 -10.09 4.68 9.74
C SER A 102 -11.36 3.83 9.81
N ASP A 103 -12.51 4.42 9.50
CA ASP A 103 -13.78 3.68 9.39
C ASP A 103 -13.99 3.10 7.97
N THR A 104 -12.97 3.21 7.10
CA THR A 104 -12.98 2.71 5.72
C THR A 104 -12.27 1.36 5.65
N ALA A 105 -12.84 0.41 4.91
CA ALA A 105 -12.22 -0.90 4.64
C ALA A 105 -11.32 -0.82 3.40
N TRP A 106 -10.08 -0.37 3.60
CA TRP A 106 -9.05 -0.29 2.58
C TRP A 106 -8.47 -1.66 2.22
N ARG A 107 -8.25 -1.88 0.93
CA ARG A 107 -7.56 -3.04 0.36
C ARG A 107 -6.72 -2.62 -0.85
N LEU A 108 -5.86 -3.52 -1.32
CA LEU A 108 -5.30 -3.39 -2.67
C LEU A 108 -6.43 -3.61 -3.70
N PRO A 109 -6.35 -2.97 -4.88
CA PRO A 109 -7.23 -3.32 -6.00
C PRO A 109 -6.99 -4.77 -6.44
N THR A 110 -7.97 -5.37 -7.09
CA THR A 110 -7.72 -6.56 -7.91
C THR A 110 -6.93 -6.19 -9.17
N ALA A 111 -6.30 -7.17 -9.81
CA ALA A 111 -5.66 -6.97 -11.11
C ALA A 111 -6.65 -6.46 -12.17
N ASP A 112 -7.88 -6.99 -12.17
CA ASP A 112 -8.94 -6.55 -13.08
C ASP A 112 -9.38 -5.11 -12.77
N GLU A 113 -9.56 -4.77 -11.48
CA GLU A 113 -9.92 -3.40 -11.06
C GLU A 113 -8.81 -2.42 -11.44
N TRP A 114 -7.54 -2.76 -11.19
CA TRP A 114 -6.41 -1.91 -11.55
C TRP A 114 -6.33 -1.69 -13.06
N THR A 115 -6.48 -2.76 -13.85
CA THR A 115 -6.44 -2.70 -15.32
C THR A 115 -7.54 -1.81 -15.87
N GLU A 116 -8.76 -1.93 -15.34
CA GLU A 116 -9.88 -1.10 -15.78
C GLU A 116 -9.65 0.38 -15.40
N LEU A 117 -9.14 0.66 -14.20
CA LEU A 117 -8.80 2.02 -13.77
C LEU A 117 -7.74 2.66 -14.67
N ALA A 118 -6.74 1.89 -15.11
CA ALA A 118 -5.62 2.39 -15.90
C ALA A 118 -5.97 2.57 -17.39
N GLN A 119 -6.94 1.81 -17.90
CA GLN A 119 -7.19 1.64 -19.34
C GLN A 119 -7.24 2.95 -20.15
N GLU A 120 -7.81 4.02 -19.58
CA GLU A 120 -7.95 5.32 -20.26
C GLU A 120 -6.60 5.99 -20.56
N VAL A 121 -5.61 5.83 -19.68
CA VAL A 121 -4.32 6.54 -19.75
C VAL A 121 -3.18 5.67 -20.24
N MET A 122 -3.38 4.35 -20.34
CA MET A 122 -2.34 3.43 -20.77
C MET A 122 -1.82 3.79 -22.18
N PRO A 123 -0.49 3.80 -22.38
CA PRO A 123 0.08 4.09 -23.69
C PRO A 123 -0.41 3.06 -24.70
N GLN A 124 -0.68 3.50 -25.93
CA GLN A 124 -1.00 2.57 -27.00
C GLN A 124 0.18 1.61 -27.19
N GLN A 125 -0.13 0.31 -27.22
CA GLN A 125 0.87 -0.70 -27.50
C GLN A 125 1.46 -0.42 -28.88
N ALA A 126 2.74 -0.03 -28.93
CA ALA A 126 3.37 0.23 -30.20
C ALA A 126 3.49 -1.07 -31.00
N ASP A 127 3.42 -0.96 -32.33
CA ASP A 127 3.57 -2.11 -33.21
C ASP A 127 4.88 -2.84 -32.93
N PRO A 128 4.86 -4.18 -32.86
CA PRO A 128 6.07 -4.93 -32.56
C PRO A 128 7.11 -4.70 -33.66
N ILE A 129 8.35 -4.46 -33.25
CA ILE A 129 9.49 -4.25 -34.16
C ILE A 129 9.64 -5.43 -35.14
N PHE A 130 9.36 -6.64 -34.66
CA PHE A 130 9.31 -7.85 -35.47
C PHE A 130 7.88 -8.41 -35.52
N THR A 131 7.42 -8.77 -36.71
CA THR A 131 6.09 -9.36 -36.92
C THR A 131 6.07 -10.89 -36.79
N ASP A 132 7.25 -11.52 -36.70
CA ASP A 132 7.36 -12.96 -36.43
C ASP A 132 6.99 -13.26 -34.97
N PRO A 133 6.00 -14.14 -34.71
CA PRO A 133 5.59 -14.50 -33.35
C PRO A 133 6.72 -15.07 -32.47
N SER A 134 7.73 -15.70 -33.07
CA SER A 134 8.90 -16.21 -32.34
C SER A 134 9.84 -15.11 -31.83
N LEU A 135 9.66 -13.87 -32.31
CA LEU A 135 10.46 -12.69 -31.99
C LEU A 135 9.68 -11.64 -31.20
N THR A 136 8.47 -11.96 -30.72
CA THR A 136 7.70 -11.06 -29.85
C THR A 136 8.49 -10.65 -28.61
N TRP A 137 9.23 -11.59 -28.00
CA TRP A 137 10.10 -11.30 -26.85
C TRP A 137 11.22 -10.30 -27.19
N ALA A 138 11.75 -10.35 -28.41
CA ALA A 138 12.81 -9.45 -28.85
C ALA A 138 12.27 -8.05 -29.13
N SER A 139 11.05 -7.95 -29.67
CA SER A 139 10.33 -6.67 -29.83
C SER A 139 10.08 -6.03 -28.46
N ALA A 140 9.57 -6.80 -27.49
CA ALA A 140 9.35 -6.33 -26.12
C ALA A 140 10.66 -5.81 -25.49
N TYR A 141 11.73 -6.61 -25.54
CA TYR A 141 13.03 -6.24 -24.98
C TYR A 141 13.60 -4.93 -25.55
N LEU A 142 13.52 -4.75 -26.88
CA LEU A 142 14.06 -3.56 -27.54
C LEU A 142 13.20 -2.31 -27.30
N MET A 143 11.88 -2.47 -27.16
CA MET A 143 10.96 -1.37 -26.88
C MET A 143 11.04 -0.91 -25.42
N GLU A 144 11.11 -1.84 -24.46
CA GLU A 144 11.30 -1.56 -23.03
C GLU A 144 12.61 -0.83 -22.74
N ALA A 145 13.70 -1.17 -23.45
CA ALA A 145 14.97 -0.48 -23.30
C ALA A 145 14.90 1.03 -23.65
N ASN A 146 13.87 1.43 -24.41
CA ASN A 146 13.64 2.78 -24.91
C ASN A 146 12.50 3.52 -24.20
N ALA A 147 11.72 2.84 -23.35
CA ALA A 147 10.65 3.46 -22.58
C ALA A 147 11.24 4.27 -21.40
N THR A 148 10.74 5.50 -21.25
CA THR A 148 10.80 6.45 -20.11
C THR A 148 11.98 6.37 -19.12
N GLY A 149 12.54 7.55 -18.79
CA GLY A 149 13.67 7.64 -17.86
C GLY A 149 13.34 7.04 -16.50
N ARG A 150 14.12 6.02 -16.08
CA ARG A 150 14.02 5.23 -14.82
C ARG A 150 14.08 6.04 -13.51
N ALA A 151 14.01 7.37 -13.56
CA ALA A 151 14.05 8.20 -12.37
C ALA A 151 12.64 8.35 -11.80
N LEU A 152 12.52 8.10 -10.51
CA LEU A 152 11.28 8.35 -9.76
C LEU A 152 10.86 9.81 -9.90
N ARG A 153 9.57 10.06 -10.14
CA ARG A 153 9.00 11.40 -10.25
C ARG A 153 8.11 11.71 -9.04
N PRO A 154 7.86 13.00 -8.74
CA PRO A 154 6.84 13.38 -7.77
C PRO A 154 5.49 12.74 -8.09
N SER A 155 4.67 12.47 -7.08
CA SER A 155 3.30 11.97 -7.26
C SER A 155 2.43 13.00 -8.02
N GLY A 156 1.71 12.54 -9.03
CA GLY A 156 0.92 13.34 -9.97
C GLY A 156 1.74 13.89 -11.15
N ALA A 157 2.87 13.26 -11.49
CA ALA A 157 3.74 13.71 -12.59
C ALA A 157 3.36 13.13 -13.96
N PHE A 158 2.47 12.14 -14.00
CA PHE A 158 2.03 11.46 -15.21
C PHE A 158 0.55 11.76 -15.50
N SER A 159 -0.09 10.95 -16.35
CA SER A 159 -1.43 11.24 -16.84
C SER A 159 -2.48 11.08 -15.75
N ALA A 160 -3.61 11.78 -15.91
CA ALA A 160 -4.80 11.64 -15.09
C ALA A 160 -5.96 11.12 -15.93
N THR A 161 -6.69 10.12 -15.42
CA THR A 161 -7.94 9.64 -16.03
C THR A 161 -9.03 10.70 -15.92
N SER A 162 -10.13 10.54 -16.68
CA SER A 162 -11.32 11.38 -16.59
C SER A 162 -11.97 11.38 -15.20
N ALA A 163 -11.77 10.32 -14.41
CA ALA A 163 -12.19 10.25 -13.02
C ALA A 163 -11.24 10.98 -12.04
N GLY A 164 -10.06 11.39 -12.50
CA GLY A 164 -9.03 12.06 -11.70
C GLY A 164 -8.16 11.08 -10.92
N ILE A 165 -7.93 9.88 -11.46
CA ILE A 165 -6.91 8.95 -10.94
C ILE A 165 -5.62 9.20 -11.72
N GLU A 166 -4.54 9.46 -11.02
CA GLU A 166 -3.26 9.91 -11.57
C GLU A 166 -2.21 8.79 -11.53
N ASP A 167 -1.18 8.91 -12.36
CA ASP A 167 0.04 8.09 -12.36
C ASP A 167 -0.13 6.60 -12.71
N LEU A 168 -1.27 6.20 -13.28
CA LEU A 168 -1.48 4.79 -13.68
C LEU A 168 -0.65 4.37 -14.91
N ASP A 169 -0.17 5.33 -15.70
CA ASP A 169 0.68 5.12 -16.88
C ASP A 169 2.18 5.31 -16.60
N GLY A 170 2.62 5.29 -15.32
CA GLY A 170 4.04 5.43 -15.00
C GLY A 170 4.39 5.54 -13.52
N ASN A 171 5.59 6.07 -13.27
CA ASN A 171 6.23 6.25 -11.96
C ASN A 171 6.67 4.94 -11.26
N VAL A 172 5.72 4.07 -10.93
CA VAL A 172 5.95 2.83 -10.17
C VAL A 172 5.00 1.72 -10.59
N TRP A 173 5.38 0.47 -10.32
CA TRP A 173 4.44 -0.64 -10.30
C TRP A 173 3.67 -0.64 -8.99
N GLU A 174 2.38 -0.96 -9.04
CA GLU A 174 1.48 -1.00 -7.91
C GLU A 174 1.05 -2.45 -7.62
N TRP A 175 1.19 -2.90 -6.37
CA TRP A 175 0.72 -4.21 -5.95
C TRP A 175 -0.80 -4.35 -6.06
N THR A 176 -1.27 -5.50 -6.57
CA THR A 176 -2.68 -5.91 -6.53
C THR A 176 -2.85 -7.11 -5.59
N GLN A 177 -4.10 -7.45 -5.23
CA GLN A 177 -4.37 -8.58 -4.35
C GLN A 177 -4.37 -9.96 -5.05
N ASP A 178 -4.23 -9.98 -6.38
CA ASP A 178 -4.37 -11.19 -7.17
C ASP A 178 -3.11 -12.05 -7.16
N CYS A 179 -3.32 -13.33 -6.85
CA CYS A 179 -2.26 -14.31 -6.82
C CYS A 179 -1.93 -14.84 -8.21
N TYR A 180 -0.65 -14.84 -8.57
CA TYR A 180 -0.18 -15.46 -9.79
C TYR A 180 -0.06 -16.98 -9.64
N ALA A 181 -0.87 -17.71 -10.42
CA ALA A 181 -0.95 -19.17 -10.38
C ALA A 181 0.04 -19.90 -11.31
N GLY A 182 0.96 -19.18 -11.98
CA GLY A 182 1.92 -19.76 -12.93
C GLY A 182 1.38 -19.94 -14.35
N ALA A 183 2.30 -20.12 -15.31
CA ALA A 183 2.00 -20.19 -16.75
C ALA A 183 1.14 -21.41 -17.16
N SER A 184 1.00 -22.43 -16.31
CA SER A 184 0.25 -23.64 -16.65
C SER A 184 -1.26 -23.54 -16.38
N GLY A 185 -1.75 -22.52 -15.66
CA GLY A 185 -3.17 -22.12 -15.58
C GLY A 185 -4.22 -23.22 -15.31
N GLN A 186 -3.83 -24.44 -14.92
CA GLN A 186 -4.74 -25.57 -14.83
C GLN A 186 -5.43 -25.58 -13.47
N GLY A 187 -6.48 -24.75 -13.36
CA GLY A 187 -7.65 -25.02 -12.53
C GLY A 187 -7.44 -25.11 -11.02
N THR A 188 -6.27 -24.77 -10.50
CA THR A 188 -6.04 -24.70 -9.06
C THR A 188 -6.20 -23.26 -8.62
N LYS A 189 -7.28 -22.98 -7.88
CA LYS A 189 -7.38 -21.73 -7.11
C LYS A 189 -6.20 -21.73 -6.14
N THR A 190 -5.20 -20.89 -6.39
CA THR A 190 -4.10 -20.71 -5.44
C THR A 190 -4.71 -20.06 -4.20
N ASP A 191 -4.50 -20.68 -3.04
CA ASP A 191 -4.87 -20.09 -1.76
C ASP A 191 -4.15 -18.73 -1.63
N PRO A 192 -4.87 -17.60 -1.58
CA PRO A 192 -4.24 -16.29 -1.43
C PRO A 192 -3.34 -16.21 -0.19
N ALA A 193 -3.64 -16.99 0.86
CA ALA A 193 -2.82 -17.07 2.07
C ALA A 193 -1.47 -17.78 1.87
N ARG A 194 -1.25 -18.43 0.72
CA ARG A 194 -0.01 -19.13 0.36
C ARG A 194 0.52 -18.68 -1.00
N CYS A 195 0.18 -17.47 -1.40
CA CYS A 195 0.52 -16.96 -2.70
C CYS A 195 2.04 -16.73 -2.86
N PRO A 196 2.72 -17.36 -3.84
CA PRO A 196 4.16 -17.21 -4.01
C PRO A 196 4.53 -15.91 -4.76
N ALA A 197 3.62 -15.38 -5.58
CA ALA A 197 3.83 -14.20 -6.41
C ALA A 197 2.50 -13.52 -6.73
N TYR A 198 2.49 -12.20 -6.81
CA TYR A 198 1.30 -11.41 -7.08
C TYR A 198 1.43 -10.67 -8.41
N ILE A 199 0.28 -10.37 -9.00
CA ILE A 199 0.16 -9.51 -10.18
C ILE A 199 0.32 -8.05 -9.72
N MET A 200 1.04 -7.27 -10.51
CA MET A 200 1.23 -5.85 -10.29
C MET A 200 0.80 -5.09 -11.55
N GLY A 201 0.15 -3.94 -11.33
CA GLY A 201 -0.14 -2.98 -12.38
C GLY A 201 1.01 -2.00 -12.57
N GLY A 202 1.14 -1.42 -13.75
CA GLY A 202 2.10 -0.38 -14.12
C GLY A 202 2.06 -0.15 -15.63
N GLU A 203 3.08 0.49 -16.22
CA GLU A 203 3.19 0.67 -17.69
C GLU A 203 2.97 -0.65 -18.48
N HIS A 204 3.32 -1.78 -17.86
CA HIS A 204 2.93 -3.12 -18.28
C HIS A 204 2.56 -3.97 -17.04
N GLU A 205 1.74 -5.00 -17.24
CA GLU A 205 1.51 -6.03 -16.21
C GLU A 205 2.84 -6.69 -15.83
N ALA A 206 3.08 -6.83 -14.54
CA ALA A 206 4.24 -7.55 -14.01
C ALA A 206 3.82 -8.57 -12.96
N VAL A 207 4.65 -9.60 -12.79
CA VAL A 207 4.49 -10.59 -11.73
C VAL A 207 5.69 -10.49 -10.80
N MET A 208 5.43 -10.33 -9.51
CA MET A 208 6.49 -10.24 -8.51
C MET A 208 6.29 -11.23 -7.37
N SER A 209 7.37 -11.87 -6.97
CA SER A 209 7.35 -12.79 -5.82
C SER A 209 7.08 -12.05 -4.50
N TYR A 210 6.54 -12.77 -3.51
CA TYR A 210 6.22 -12.29 -2.15
C TYR A 210 7.46 -11.89 -1.31
N LEU A 211 8.55 -11.41 -1.92
CA LEU A 211 9.87 -11.24 -1.31
C LEU A 211 9.81 -10.75 0.16
N VAL A 212 10.44 -11.50 1.07
CA VAL A 212 10.52 -11.16 2.49
C VAL A 212 11.86 -10.51 2.74
N ARG A 213 11.85 -9.27 3.23
CA ARG A 213 13.07 -8.51 3.51
C ARG A 213 13.92 -9.10 4.64
N ASP A 214 13.31 -9.79 5.61
CA ASP A 214 14.03 -10.39 6.73
C ASP A 214 14.76 -11.68 6.28
N PRO A 215 16.11 -11.66 6.19
CA PRO A 215 16.88 -12.82 5.77
C PRO A 215 16.75 -14.00 6.72
N ALA A 216 16.42 -13.77 7.99
CA ALA A 216 16.24 -14.82 8.99
C ALA A 216 14.91 -15.57 8.83
N ARG A 217 13.93 -14.99 8.13
CA ARG A 217 12.57 -15.54 7.99
C ARG A 217 12.17 -15.87 6.55
N GLY A 218 12.88 -15.37 5.55
CA GLY A 218 12.43 -15.45 4.15
C GLY A 218 12.93 -16.65 3.32
N GLY A 219 13.94 -17.41 3.76
CA GLY A 219 14.50 -18.50 2.95
C GLY A 219 14.90 -18.07 1.53
N CYS A 220 14.38 -18.73 0.49
CA CYS A 220 14.64 -18.36 -0.91
C CYS A 220 13.84 -17.14 -1.39
N ALA A 221 12.89 -16.64 -0.60
CA ALA A 221 12.15 -15.41 -0.88
C ALA A 221 12.86 -14.17 -0.33
N VAL A 222 14.08 -14.31 0.22
CA VAL A 222 14.86 -13.18 0.69
C VAL A 222 15.46 -12.43 -0.50
N GLY A 223 15.16 -11.15 -0.62
CA GLY A 223 15.72 -10.31 -1.66
C GLY A 223 15.49 -8.84 -1.40
N ALA A 224 16.29 -8.00 -2.06
CA ALA A 224 16.01 -6.58 -2.13
C ALA A 224 14.79 -6.37 -3.05
N THR A 225 13.77 -5.70 -2.54
CA THR A 225 12.61 -5.31 -3.35
C THR A 225 13.06 -4.37 -4.48
N PRO A 226 12.57 -4.54 -5.73
CA PRO A 226 12.82 -3.59 -6.80
C PRO A 226 12.43 -2.15 -6.42
N ALA A 227 13.20 -1.17 -6.91
CA ALA A 227 13.16 0.22 -6.43
C ALA A 227 11.87 0.99 -6.78
N HIS A 228 11.03 0.47 -7.68
CA HIS A 228 9.83 1.11 -8.20
C HIS A 228 8.58 0.27 -7.93
N LEU A 229 8.51 -0.43 -6.79
CA LEU A 229 7.29 -1.09 -6.33
C LEU A 229 6.63 -0.27 -5.23
N GLY A 230 5.41 0.20 -5.48
CA GLY A 230 4.57 0.95 -4.56
C GLY A 230 3.19 0.31 -4.40
N MET A 231 2.21 1.10 -3.96
CA MET A 231 0.84 0.63 -3.77
C MET A 231 -0.17 1.76 -3.91
N ARG A 232 -1.40 1.38 -4.23
CA ARG A 232 -2.59 2.23 -4.17
C ARG A 232 -3.69 1.49 -3.45
N MET A 233 -4.57 2.23 -2.79
CA MET A 233 -5.68 1.64 -2.05
C MET A 233 -7.02 1.90 -2.75
N VAL A 234 -7.91 0.91 -2.62
CA VAL A 234 -9.33 1.05 -2.95
C VAL A 234 -10.17 0.59 -1.76
N SER A 235 -11.43 1.02 -1.74
CA SER A 235 -12.46 0.46 -0.86
C SER A 235 -13.78 0.36 -1.62
N ASP A 236 -14.58 -0.64 -1.27
CA ASP A 236 -15.89 -0.84 -1.87
C ASP A 236 -16.89 0.22 -1.36
N GLU A 237 -17.68 0.79 -2.26
CA GLU A 237 -18.82 1.64 -1.89
C GLU A 237 -19.99 0.73 -1.51
N GLY A 238 -20.47 0.84 -0.27
CA GLY A 238 -21.57 0.02 0.29
C GLY A 238 -22.95 0.33 -0.24
#